data_AF-X1V9W7-F1
#
_entry.id   AF-X1V9W7-F1
#
_cell.length_a   1.000
_cell.length_b   1.000
_cell.length_c   1.000
_cell.angle_alpha   90.00
_cell.angle_beta   90.00
_cell.angle_gamma   90.00
#
_symmetry.space_group_name_H-M   'P 1'
#
loop_
_entity.id
_entity.type
_entity.pdbx_description
1 polymer ?
#
loop_
_entity_poly.entity_id
_entity_poly.type
_entity_poly.pdbx_seq_one_letter_code
_entity_poly.pdbx_strand_id
1 'polypeptide(L)'
;AIEGNKPAPDNKWEEITSAGDSAIKKWIKDQMEYRSCTVVLVGNKTADRKWINYEIVESWKAGMGVVGIRIHGLKNKDKYISEKGDNPFDYITYGDTGKKLSAIVECYNPAGGNSKERYDWISKHLSNAVEEAIEIRRDN
;
A
#
# COMPACT_ATOMS: atom_id res chain seq x y z
N ALA A 1 -7.71 19.85 0.62
CA ALA A 1 -6.26 19.63 0.83
C ALA A 1 -6.10 18.16 1.21
N ILE A 2 -5.18 17.44 0.57
CA ILE A 2 -4.92 16.04 0.92
C ILE A 2 -4.22 16.09 2.27
N GLU A 3 -4.93 15.72 3.32
CA GLU A 3 -4.46 15.80 4.69
C GLU A 3 -3.20 14.95 4.83
N GLY A 4 -2.17 15.53 5.44
CA GLY A 4 -0.78 15.10 5.31
C GLY A 4 -0.52 13.73 5.90
N ASN A 5 -0.64 12.68 5.07
CA ASN A 5 -0.06 11.39 5.38
C ASN A 5 1.42 11.40 4.96
N LYS A 6 2.32 11.66 5.92
CA LYS A 6 3.76 11.64 5.65
C LYS A 6 4.17 10.18 5.33
N PRO A 7 4.76 9.90 4.16
CA PRO A 7 5.44 8.62 3.96
C PRO A 7 6.51 8.48 5.03
N ALA A 8 6.81 7.24 5.42
CA ALA A 8 7.93 6.98 6.31
C ALA A 8 9.19 7.70 5.81
N PRO A 9 9.82 8.58 6.61
CA PRO A 9 11.02 9.27 6.17
C PRO A 9 12.17 8.27 5.99
N ASP A 10 12.74 8.22 4.78
CA ASP A 10 13.79 7.27 4.35
C ASP A 10 14.94 7.12 5.36
N ASN A 11 15.39 8.22 5.98
CA ASN A 11 16.50 8.21 6.94
C ASN A 11 16.19 7.40 8.23
N LYS A 12 14.91 7.35 8.63
CA LYS A 12 14.49 6.63 9.83
C LYS A 12 14.35 5.13 9.56
N TRP A 13 14.08 4.75 8.31
CA TRP A 13 13.97 3.36 7.90
C TRP A 13 15.32 2.63 8.00
N GLU A 14 16.41 3.24 7.53
CA GLU A 14 17.75 2.64 7.59
C GLU A 14 18.19 2.38 9.04
N GLU A 15 17.98 3.35 9.93
CA GLU A 15 18.27 3.19 11.37
C GLU A 15 17.44 2.06 12.00
N ILE A 16 16.16 1.97 11.67
CA ILE A 16 15.23 1.00 12.28
C ILE A 16 15.45 -0.42 11.74
N THR A 17 15.80 -0.57 10.46
CA THR A 17 16.16 -1.89 9.92
C THR A 17 17.41 -2.48 10.58
N SER A 18 18.35 -1.64 11.01
CA SER A 18 19.52 -2.08 11.76
C SER A 18 19.22 -2.48 13.22
N ALA A 19 18.09 -2.03 13.77
CA ALA A 19 17.67 -2.30 15.15
C ALA A 19 16.92 -3.64 15.33
N GLY A 20 16.70 -4.38 14.25
CA GLY A 20 16.14 -5.74 14.24
C GLY A 20 14.61 -5.81 14.17
N ASP A 21 14.09 -7.03 13.95
CA ASP A 21 12.69 -7.28 13.60
C ASP A 21 11.69 -6.66 14.60
N SER A 22 11.93 -6.75 15.90
CA SER A 22 11.03 -6.18 16.93
C SER A 22 10.92 -4.65 16.86
N ALA A 23 12.01 -3.95 16.53
CA ALA A 23 12.03 -2.50 16.39
C ALA A 23 11.24 -2.05 15.15
N ILE A 24 11.40 -2.78 14.04
CA ILE A 24 10.66 -2.55 12.80
C ILE A 24 9.15 -2.71 13.04
N LYS A 25 8.74 -3.81 13.72
CA LYS A 25 7.33 -4.07 14.05
C LYS A 25 6.70 -2.96 14.89
N LYS A 26 7.42 -2.51 15.93
CA LYS A 26 6.95 -1.43 16.80
C LYS A 26 6.80 -0.14 16.01
N TRP A 27 7.80 0.23 15.22
CA TRP A 27 7.76 1.46 14.44
C TRP A 27 6.62 1.46 13.41
N ILE A 28 6.37 0.33 12.74
CA ILE A 28 5.22 0.17 11.83
C ILE A 28 3.92 0.44 12.60
N LYS A 29 3.74 -0.18 13.77
CA LYS A 29 2.55 0.01 14.61
C LYS A 29 2.36 1.47 15.03
N ASP A 30 3.43 2.14 15.44
CA ASP A 30 3.39 3.54 15.87
C ASP A 30 3.02 4.49 14.70
N GLN A 31 3.38 4.15 13.45
CA GLN A 31 2.95 4.93 12.27
C GLN A 31 1.45 4.77 11.96
N MET A 32 0.78 3.75 12.51
CA MET A 32 -0.59 3.41 12.16
C MET A 32 -1.63 3.95 13.15
N GLU A 33 -1.22 4.42 14.33
CA GLU A 33 -2.08 4.69 15.50
C GLU A 33 -3.24 5.69 15.28
N TYR A 34 -3.25 6.47 14.20
CA TYR A 34 -4.33 7.41 13.88
C TYR A 34 -4.78 7.36 12.42
N ARG A 35 -4.51 6.25 11.72
CA ARG A 35 -4.82 6.09 10.30
C ARG A 35 -6.02 5.17 10.13
N SER A 36 -6.93 5.52 9.22
CA SER A 36 -8.10 4.70 8.87
C SER A 36 -7.84 3.77 7.68
N CYS A 37 -6.82 4.04 6.87
CA CYS A 37 -6.51 3.27 5.67
C CYS A 37 -4.99 3.22 5.38
N THR A 38 -4.53 2.08 4.88
CA THR A 38 -3.19 1.88 4.33
C THR A 38 -3.25 1.81 2.81
N VAL A 39 -2.53 2.71 2.13
CA VAL A 39 -2.39 2.73 0.68
C VAL A 39 -1.03 2.14 0.31
N VAL A 40 -1.03 0.98 -0.35
CA VAL A 40 0.18 0.29 -0.82
C VAL A 40 0.55 0.79 -2.21
N LEU A 41 1.72 1.41 -2.36
CA LEU A 41 2.25 1.79 -3.67
C LEU A 41 2.92 0.59 -4.33
N VAL A 42 2.24 0.02 -5.33
CA VAL A 42 2.64 -1.25 -5.96
C VAL A 42 3.55 -0.99 -7.17
N GLY A 43 4.85 -1.20 -6.98
CA GLY A 43 5.87 -1.26 -8.02
C GLY A 43 6.20 -2.70 -8.43
N ASN A 44 7.10 -2.85 -9.41
CA ASN A 44 7.45 -4.15 -9.99
C ASN A 44 8.03 -5.19 -8.99
N LYS A 45 8.58 -4.72 -7.86
CA LYS A 45 9.15 -5.57 -6.81
C LYS A 45 8.41 -5.46 -5.47
N THR A 46 7.19 -4.93 -5.45
CA THR A 46 6.46 -4.72 -4.18
C THR A 46 5.86 -6.01 -3.64
N ALA A 47 5.28 -6.84 -4.53
CA ALA A 47 4.63 -8.08 -4.14
C ALA A 47 5.61 -9.07 -3.49
N ASP A 48 5.11 -9.87 -2.55
CA ASP A 48 5.84 -10.92 -1.83
C ASP A 48 7.06 -10.47 -1.02
N ARG A 49 7.18 -9.16 -0.73
CA ARG A 49 8.22 -8.68 0.19
C ARG A 49 7.78 -8.87 1.63
N LYS A 50 8.59 -9.59 2.43
CA LYS A 50 8.36 -9.87 3.87
C LYS A 50 7.76 -8.68 4.63
N TRP A 51 8.39 -7.51 4.56
CA TRP A 51 7.96 -6.34 5.31
C TRP A 51 6.69 -5.68 4.74
N ILE A 52 6.47 -5.74 3.43
CA ILE A 52 5.23 -5.26 2.81
C ILE A 52 4.05 -6.15 3.22
N ASN A 53 4.21 -7.47 3.15
CA ASN A 53 3.20 -8.41 3.61
C ASN A 53 2.89 -8.20 5.10
N TYR A 54 3.92 -7.95 5.92
CA TYR A 54 3.76 -7.65 7.33
C TYR A 54 2.94 -6.36 7.56
N GLU A 55 3.27 -5.25 6.89
CA GLU A 55 2.53 -3.98 7.02
C GLU A 55 1.06 -4.11 6.60
N ILE A 56 0.77 -4.85 5.52
CA ILE A 56 -0.59 -5.08 5.06
C ILE A 56 -1.38 -5.89 6.10
N VAL A 57 -0.80 -6.97 6.62
CA VAL A 57 -1.46 -7.83 7.61
C VAL A 57 -1.71 -7.07 8.91
N GLU A 58 -0.75 -6.29 9.39
CA GLU A 58 -0.95 -5.49 10.60
C GLU A 58 -1.99 -4.38 10.38
N SER A 59 -2.05 -3.77 9.18
CA SER A 59 -3.09 -2.77 8.85
C SER A 59 -4.48 -3.39 8.91
N TRP A 60 -4.63 -4.56 8.31
CA TRP A 60 -5.89 -5.28 8.34
C TRP A 60 -6.33 -5.65 9.77
N LYS A 61 -5.39 -6.17 10.58
CA LYS A 61 -5.63 -6.50 12.00
C LYS A 61 -5.95 -5.28 12.85
N ALA A 62 -5.38 -4.13 12.53
CA ALA A 62 -5.65 -2.86 13.21
C ALA A 62 -7.03 -2.27 12.88
N GLY A 63 -7.83 -2.92 12.04
CA GLY A 63 -9.15 -2.43 11.66
C GLY A 63 -9.12 -1.38 10.55
N MET A 64 -8.00 -1.24 9.84
CA MET A 64 -7.82 -0.25 8.78
C MET A 64 -8.27 -0.78 7.43
N GLY A 65 -8.81 0.11 6.59
CA GLY A 65 -8.91 -0.12 5.16
C GLY A 65 -7.53 -0.41 4.56
N VAL A 66 -7.48 -1.24 3.52
CA VAL A 66 -6.24 -1.50 2.77
C VAL A 66 -6.58 -1.37 1.30
N VAL A 67 -5.71 -0.72 0.52
CA VAL A 67 -5.86 -0.60 -0.94
C VAL A 67 -4.51 -0.54 -1.63
N GLY A 68 -4.40 -1.16 -2.80
CA GLY A 68 -3.20 -1.11 -3.64
C GLY A 68 -3.36 -0.13 -4.79
N ILE A 69 -2.37 0.73 -5.02
CA ILE A 69 -2.30 1.60 -6.21
C ILE A 69 -1.02 1.26 -6.97
N ARG A 70 -1.15 0.74 -8.19
CA ARG A 70 0.02 0.48 -9.04
C ARG A 70 0.65 1.78 -9.52
N ILE A 71 1.95 1.91 -9.35
CA ILE A 71 2.72 3.12 -9.71
C ILE A 71 3.62 2.94 -10.95
N HIS A 72 3.54 1.79 -11.62
CA HIS A 72 4.19 1.61 -12.92
C HIS A 72 3.71 2.66 -13.93
N GLY A 73 4.59 3.04 -14.86
CA GLY A 73 4.32 4.13 -15.80
C GLY A 73 4.43 5.55 -15.22
N LEU A 74 4.59 5.72 -13.89
CA LEU A 74 5.06 6.98 -13.33
C LEU A 74 6.57 7.11 -13.51
N LYS A 75 7.01 8.29 -13.97
CA LYS A 75 8.43 8.59 -14.13
C LYS A 75 9.08 8.81 -12.77
N ASN A 76 10.24 8.20 -12.55
CA ASN A 76 11.11 8.53 -11.43
C ASN A 76 11.87 9.85 -11.70
N LYS A 77 12.75 10.25 -10.76
CA LYS A 77 13.57 11.48 -10.88
C LYS A 77 14.44 11.50 -12.14
N ASP A 78 14.85 10.33 -12.61
CA ASP A 78 15.67 10.14 -13.82
C ASP A 78 14.84 9.96 -15.10
N LYS A 79 13.51 10.17 -15.03
CA LYS A 79 12.54 10.07 -16.14
C LYS A 79 12.30 8.65 -16.67
N TYR A 80 12.73 7.62 -15.94
CA TYR A 80 12.44 6.22 -16.26
C TYR A 80 11.12 5.75 -15.65
N ILE A 81 10.46 4.81 -16.32
CA ILE A 81 9.27 4.10 -15.82
C ILE A 81 9.64 2.65 -15.52
N SER A 82 8.91 2.02 -14.61
CA SER A 82 9.01 0.59 -14.33
C SER A 82 7.88 -0.19 -15.00
N GLU A 83 8.08 -1.51 -15.08
CA GLU A 83 7.04 -2.47 -15.45
C GLU A 83 5.98 -2.62 -14.35
N LYS A 84 4.84 -3.17 -14.73
CA LYS A 84 3.73 -3.47 -13.81
C LYS A 84 4.14 -4.56 -12.82
N GLY A 85 3.96 -4.31 -11.53
CA GLY A 85 4.10 -5.33 -10.49
C GLY A 85 2.85 -6.17 -10.27
N ASP A 86 3.05 -7.34 -9.68
CA ASP A 86 1.99 -8.23 -9.22
C ASP A 86 1.16 -7.60 -8.10
N ASN A 87 -0.06 -8.13 -7.89
CA ASN A 87 -0.90 -7.70 -6.79
C ASN A 87 -0.35 -8.26 -5.47
N PRO A 88 0.07 -7.43 -4.49
CA PRO A 88 0.60 -7.92 -3.22
C PRO A 88 -0.44 -8.71 -2.42
N PHE A 89 -1.74 -8.45 -2.61
CA PHE A 89 -2.80 -9.13 -1.87
C PHE A 89 -3.01 -10.59 -2.32
N ASP A 90 -2.42 -11.01 -3.44
CA ASP A 90 -2.42 -12.41 -3.89
C ASP A 90 -1.51 -13.32 -3.04
N TYR A 91 -0.63 -12.71 -2.22
CA TYR A 91 0.37 -13.38 -1.39
C TYR A 91 -0.02 -13.39 0.10
N ILE A 92 -1.24 -12.94 0.42
CA ILE A 92 -1.75 -12.85 1.80
C ILE A 92 -3.06 -13.61 1.87
N THR A 93 -3.19 -14.49 2.87
CA THR A 93 -4.42 -15.24 3.14
C THR A 93 -5.34 -14.43 4.06
N TYR A 94 -6.64 -14.53 3.81
CA TYR A 94 -7.71 -13.94 4.61
C TYR A 94 -8.46 -15.02 5.41
N GLY A 95 -8.46 -14.86 6.73
CA GLY A 95 -9.08 -15.77 7.69
C GLY A 95 -8.59 -17.21 7.58
N ASP A 96 -9.35 -18.14 8.15
CA ASP A 96 -9.01 -19.57 8.17
C ASP A 96 -9.53 -20.33 6.94
N THR A 97 -10.18 -19.62 6.00
CA THR A 97 -10.81 -20.22 4.82
C THR A 97 -9.84 -20.53 3.69
N GLY A 98 -8.59 -20.04 3.77
CA GLY A 98 -7.60 -20.14 2.70
C GLY A 98 -7.84 -19.20 1.52
N LYS A 99 -8.85 -18.32 1.56
CA LYS A 99 -9.05 -17.27 0.55
C LYS A 99 -7.88 -16.29 0.57
N LYS A 100 -7.56 -15.71 -0.59
CA LYS A 100 -6.58 -14.62 -0.69
C LYS A 100 -7.22 -13.29 -0.32
N LEU A 101 -6.44 -12.38 0.24
CA LEU A 101 -6.87 -11.02 0.55
C LEU A 101 -7.28 -10.26 -0.72
N SER A 102 -6.71 -10.61 -1.87
CA SER A 102 -7.10 -10.07 -3.18
C SER A 102 -8.53 -10.39 -3.61
N ALA A 103 -9.22 -11.32 -2.95
CA ALA A 103 -10.64 -11.58 -3.18
C ALA A 103 -11.55 -10.57 -2.46
N ILE A 104 -10.99 -9.70 -1.63
CA ILE A 104 -11.72 -8.76 -0.76
C ILE A 104 -11.23 -7.33 -0.99
N VAL A 105 -9.91 -7.15 -1.16
CA VAL A 105 -9.27 -5.84 -1.27
C VAL A 105 -8.88 -5.53 -2.70
N GLU A 106 -9.13 -4.28 -3.10
CA GLU A 106 -8.83 -3.77 -4.44
C GLU A 106 -7.36 -3.37 -4.65
N CYS A 107 -6.85 -3.68 -5.85
CA CYS A 107 -5.54 -3.25 -6.32
C CYS A 107 -5.66 -2.57 -7.69
N TYR A 108 -5.79 -1.25 -7.66
CA TYR A 108 -6.04 -0.42 -8.83
C TYR A 108 -4.87 -0.33 -9.80
N ASN A 109 -5.21 -0.28 -11.09
CA ASN A 109 -4.28 -0.01 -12.19
C ASN A 109 -4.64 1.34 -12.84
N PRO A 110 -3.87 2.41 -12.56
CA PRO A 110 -4.15 3.73 -13.13
C PRO A 110 -4.12 3.73 -14.66
N ALA A 111 -5.16 4.31 -15.28
CA ALA A 111 -5.24 4.47 -16.73
C ALA A 111 -4.32 5.61 -17.23
N GLY A 112 -3.98 5.58 -18.52
CA GLY A 112 -3.17 6.61 -19.17
C GLY A 112 -2.00 6.05 -20.00
N GLY A 113 -1.67 6.73 -21.09
CA GLY A 113 -0.57 6.39 -21.99
C GLY A 113 0.79 6.92 -21.50
N ASN A 114 0.79 7.88 -20.59
CA ASN A 114 2.02 8.48 -20.05
C ASN A 114 1.94 8.77 -18.55
N SER A 115 3.09 9.15 -17.98
CA SER A 115 3.22 9.43 -16.54
C SER A 115 2.32 10.55 -16.04
N LYS A 116 2.00 11.54 -16.86
CA LYS A 116 1.13 12.65 -16.45
C LYS A 116 -0.31 12.16 -16.32
N GLU A 117 -0.81 11.48 -17.33
CA GLU A 117 -2.17 10.92 -17.33
C GLU A 117 -2.40 9.93 -16.19
N ARG A 118 -1.39 9.08 -15.88
CA ARG A 118 -1.46 8.16 -14.75
C ARG A 118 -1.47 8.87 -13.40
N TYR A 119 -0.68 9.94 -13.27
CA TYR A 119 -0.72 10.78 -12.08
C TYR A 119 -2.09 11.46 -11.92
N ASP A 120 -2.63 12.02 -13.01
CA ASP A 120 -3.95 12.67 -13.02
C ASP A 120 -5.05 11.66 -12.64
N TRP A 121 -4.97 10.43 -13.13
CA TRP A 121 -5.86 9.34 -12.73
C TRP A 121 -5.78 9.05 -11.23
N ILE A 122 -4.56 8.85 -10.69
CA ILE A 122 -4.36 8.58 -9.26
C ILE A 122 -4.93 9.74 -8.45
N SER A 123 -4.58 10.98 -8.79
CA SER A 123 -5.03 12.17 -8.07
C SER A 123 -6.56 12.31 -8.06
N LYS A 124 -7.24 11.90 -9.13
CA LYS A 124 -8.69 11.96 -9.25
C LYS A 124 -9.40 10.86 -8.46
N HIS A 125 -8.82 9.66 -8.40
CA HIS A 125 -9.48 8.46 -7.88
C HIS A 125 -9.01 8.03 -6.48
N LEU A 126 -7.90 8.57 -5.97
CA LEU A 126 -7.31 8.14 -4.70
C LEU A 126 -8.25 8.30 -3.51
N SER A 127 -9.03 9.39 -3.43
CA SER A 127 -9.98 9.60 -2.32
C SER A 127 -11.04 8.49 -2.28
N ASN A 128 -11.67 8.23 -3.43
CA ASN A 128 -12.70 7.19 -3.54
C ASN A 128 -12.13 5.80 -3.25
N ALA A 129 -10.91 5.51 -3.71
CA ALA A 129 -10.25 4.23 -3.45
C ALA A 129 -9.96 4.03 -1.95
N VAL A 130 -9.67 5.10 -1.21
CA VAL A 130 -9.49 5.07 0.25
C VAL A 130 -10.83 4.88 0.96
N GLU A 131 -11.87 5.60 0.55
CA GLU A 131 -13.22 5.48 1.12
C GLU A 131 -13.77 4.06 0.95
N GLU A 132 -13.69 3.52 -0.26
CA GLU A 132 -14.11 2.14 -0.57
C GLU A 132 -13.32 1.11 0.25
N ALA A 133 -12.01 1.29 0.43
CA ALA A 133 -11.19 0.39 1.24
C ALA A 133 -11.61 0.37 2.72
N ILE A 134 -12.03 1.52 3.25
CA ILE A 134 -12.56 1.64 4.60
C ILE A 134 -13.93 0.93 4.70
N GLU A 135 -14.79 1.10 3.69
CA GLU A 135 -16.09 0.41 3.63
C GLU A 135 -15.92 -1.10 3.54
N ILE A 136 -15.07 -1.60 2.64
CA ILE A 136 -14.70 -3.02 2.53
C ILE A 136 -14.23 -3.55 3.87
N ARG A 137 -13.38 -2.80 4.59
CA ARG A 137 -12.91 -3.23 5.91
C ARG A 137 -14.04 -3.27 6.94
N ARG A 138 -14.97 -2.33 6.93
CA ARG A 138 -16.11 -2.31 7.86
C ARG A 138 -17.02 -3.53 7.69
N ASP A 139 -17.12 -4.03 6.46
CA ASP A 139 -18.02 -5.12 6.10
C ASP A 139 -17.38 -6.52 6.25
N ASN A 140 -16.11 -6.61 6.72
CA ASN A 140 -15.32 -7.86 6.84
C ASN A 140 -14.55 -8.01 8.16
#